data_AF-A0A3D5X6U3-F1
#
_entry.id   AF-A0A3D5X6U3-F1
#
_cell.length_a   1.000
_cell.length_b   1.000
_cell.length_c   1.000
_cell.angle_alpha   90.00
_cell.angle_beta   90.00
_cell.angle_gamma   90.00
#
_symmetry.space_group_name_H-M   'P 1'
#
loop_
_entity.id
_entity.type
_entity.pdbx_description
1 polymer ?
#
loop_
_entity_poly.entity_id
_entity_poly.type
_entity_poly.pdbx_seq_one_letter_code
_entity_poly.pdbx_strand_id
1 'polypeptide(L)'
;DSTVWVDMLIRKNVQQFIKSDCQVAVGSEGLIGDRLLVITYGSTNAPMAKDGQQLASKEPVETDAILASLQTTSVNVEVISLQLAEIMININSGQGTLGRLIQDSTIAENINQTIVNLKSSSEGLDETLEVAGENILTFMQSLQKTAAQTEIASNQLGEVMVKINSGQGTLGMLIQDTTTSGDLTETILNLKESSIGLNENMEALKHNFLFRGYFRRKAKEEAKLKKNTEIKNGADKGKE
;
A
#
# COMPACT_ATOMS: atom_id res chain seq x y z
N ASP A 1 -30.54 -49.99 -12.71
CA ASP A 1 -29.30 -50.59 -12.20
C ASP A 1 -29.09 -51.91 -12.92
N SER A 2 -28.19 -51.95 -13.89
CA SER A 2 -28.01 -53.10 -14.80
C SER A 2 -26.55 -53.52 -14.78
N THR A 3 -26.22 -54.43 -13.87
CA THR A 3 -24.91 -55.10 -13.84
C THR A 3 -24.93 -56.26 -14.82
N VAL A 4 -23.97 -56.29 -15.74
CA VAL A 4 -23.81 -57.38 -16.71
C VAL A 4 -22.79 -58.37 -16.18
N TRP A 5 -23.17 -59.65 -16.14
CA TRP A 5 -22.26 -60.75 -15.84
C TRP A 5 -21.72 -61.33 -17.15
N VAL A 6 -20.42 -61.60 -17.22
CA VAL A 6 -19.78 -62.17 -18.41
C VAL A 6 -18.96 -63.39 -18.01
N ASP A 7 -19.35 -64.55 -18.52
CA ASP A 7 -18.58 -65.77 -18.40
C ASP A 7 -17.59 -65.89 -19.56
N MET A 8 -16.34 -66.17 -19.25
CA MET A 8 -15.26 -66.27 -20.25
C MET A 8 -14.71 -67.68 -20.32
N LEU A 9 -14.53 -68.19 -21.55
CA LEU A 9 -13.79 -69.43 -21.79
C LEU A 9 -12.34 -69.11 -22.17
N ILE A 10 -11.42 -69.42 -21.28
CA ILE A 10 -9.99 -69.17 -21.47
C ILE A 10 -9.27 -70.47 -21.86
N ARG A 11 -8.39 -70.40 -22.87
CA ARG A 11 -7.55 -71.55 -23.24
C ARG A 11 -6.58 -71.89 -22.10
N LYS A 12 -6.44 -73.17 -21.78
CA LYS A 12 -5.66 -73.65 -20.62
C LYS A 12 -4.19 -73.20 -20.62
N ASN A 13 -3.58 -73.08 -21.80
CA ASN A 13 -2.20 -72.57 -21.95
C ASN A 13 -2.08 -71.04 -21.72
N VAL A 14 -3.19 -70.30 -21.74
CA VAL A 14 -3.22 -68.85 -21.46
C VAL A 14 -3.50 -68.59 -19.98
N GLN A 15 -4.20 -69.49 -19.28
CA GLN A 15 -4.51 -69.36 -17.84
C GLN A 15 -3.28 -69.05 -16.97
N GLN A 16 -2.11 -69.56 -17.34
CA GLN A 16 -0.85 -69.27 -16.62
C GLN A 16 -0.47 -67.79 -16.55
N PHE A 17 -1.01 -66.96 -17.44
CA PHE A 17 -0.78 -65.50 -17.47
C PHE A 17 -1.86 -64.70 -16.74
N ILE A 18 -2.96 -65.35 -16.31
CA ILE A 18 -4.07 -64.68 -15.64
C ILE A 18 -3.92 -64.90 -14.13
N LYS A 19 -3.67 -63.80 -13.42
CA LYS A 19 -3.56 -63.77 -11.96
C LYS A 19 -4.94 -63.58 -11.33
N SER A 20 -5.07 -64.00 -10.08
CA SER A 20 -6.30 -63.86 -9.30
C SER A 20 -6.76 -62.41 -9.08
N ASP A 21 -5.84 -61.46 -9.20
CA ASP A 21 -6.05 -60.03 -8.97
C ASP A 21 -6.03 -59.20 -10.27
N CYS A 22 -6.07 -59.85 -11.43
CA CYS A 22 -6.26 -59.17 -12.70
C CYS A 22 -7.58 -58.39 -12.69
N GLN A 23 -7.59 -57.23 -13.36
CA GLN A 23 -8.80 -56.45 -13.62
C GLN A 23 -9.23 -56.65 -15.07
N VAL A 24 -10.54 -56.66 -15.29
CA VAL A 24 -11.14 -56.81 -16.61
C VAL A 24 -11.87 -55.53 -16.98
N ALA A 25 -11.58 -54.97 -18.15
CA ALA A 25 -12.29 -53.82 -18.68
C ALA A 25 -12.84 -54.13 -20.07
N VAL A 26 -13.90 -53.46 -20.47
CA VAL A 26 -14.43 -53.53 -21.83
C VAL A 26 -13.73 -52.48 -22.67
N GLY A 27 -12.75 -52.86 -23.50
CA GLY A 27 -12.11 -51.96 -24.46
C GLY A 27 -12.80 -51.99 -25.82
N SER A 28 -12.31 -51.16 -26.74
CA SER A 28 -12.65 -51.18 -28.17
C SER A 28 -11.40 -51.49 -29.01
N GLU A 29 -11.59 -52.19 -30.12
CA GLU A 29 -10.55 -52.32 -31.14
C GLU A 29 -10.44 -50.99 -31.93
N GLY A 30 -9.55 -50.10 -31.50
CA GLY A 30 -9.45 -48.75 -32.09
C GLY A 30 -10.61 -47.84 -31.67
N LEU A 31 -10.92 -46.82 -32.49
CA LEU A 31 -11.88 -45.76 -32.11
C LEU A 31 -13.36 -46.15 -32.28
N ILE A 32 -13.69 -47.00 -33.26
CA ILE A 32 -15.07 -47.38 -33.66
C ILE A 32 -15.23 -48.93 -33.74
N GLY A 33 -14.16 -49.70 -33.52
CA GLY A 33 -14.21 -51.14 -33.71
C GLY A 33 -14.92 -51.90 -32.59
N ASP A 34 -14.87 -53.23 -32.71
CA ASP A 34 -15.60 -54.15 -31.85
C ASP A 34 -15.18 -54.04 -30.37
N ARG A 35 -16.12 -54.37 -29.47
CA ARG A 35 -15.88 -54.38 -28.02
C ARG A 35 -15.10 -55.64 -27.64
N LEU A 36 -13.97 -55.46 -26.96
CA LEU A 36 -13.09 -56.53 -26.50
C LEU A 36 -12.99 -56.52 -24.97
N LEU A 37 -12.87 -57.68 -24.35
CA LEU A 37 -12.49 -57.76 -22.94
C LEU A 37 -10.98 -57.68 -22.81
N VAL A 38 -10.51 -56.64 -22.13
CA VAL A 38 -9.10 -56.40 -21.83
C VAL A 38 -8.84 -56.85 -20.40
N ILE A 39 -8.04 -57.90 -20.26
CA ILE A 39 -7.57 -58.38 -18.95
C ILE A 39 -6.22 -57.74 -18.68
N THR A 40 -6.13 -56.89 -17.66
CA THR A 40 -4.87 -56.25 -17.28
C THR A 40 -3.96 -57.24 -16.55
N TYR A 41 -2.66 -56.94 -16.53
CA TYR A 41 -1.73 -57.69 -15.70
C TYR A 41 -2.09 -57.55 -14.21
N GLY A 42 -2.06 -58.66 -13.49
CA GLY A 42 -2.13 -58.70 -12.03
C GLY A 42 -0.74 -58.61 -11.40
N SER A 43 -0.67 -58.68 -10.07
CA SER A 43 0.61 -58.63 -9.37
C SER A 43 1.44 -59.90 -9.60
N THR A 44 2.78 -59.75 -9.56
CA THR A 44 3.72 -60.86 -9.81
C THR A 44 3.54 -62.02 -8.83
N ASN A 45 3.23 -61.69 -7.57
CA ASN A 45 3.11 -62.63 -6.46
C ASN A 45 1.69 -63.22 -6.29
N ALA A 46 0.69 -62.72 -7.01
CA ALA A 46 -0.65 -63.27 -6.94
C ALA A 46 -0.68 -64.71 -7.50
N PRO A 47 -1.51 -65.60 -6.92
CA PRO A 47 -1.74 -66.92 -7.47
C PRO A 47 -2.44 -66.83 -8.84
N MET A 48 -2.36 -67.92 -9.62
CA MET A 48 -3.11 -68.02 -10.88
C MET A 48 -4.61 -68.05 -10.60
N ALA A 49 -5.40 -67.46 -11.49
CA ALA A 49 -6.85 -67.50 -11.41
C ALA A 49 -7.36 -68.95 -11.53
N LYS A 50 -8.28 -69.32 -10.64
CA LYS A 50 -8.92 -70.65 -10.63
C LYS A 50 -10.16 -70.67 -11.52
N ASP A 51 -10.59 -71.88 -11.88
CA ASP A 51 -11.86 -72.05 -12.59
C ASP A 51 -13.03 -71.54 -11.74
N GLY A 52 -13.97 -70.85 -12.37
CA GLY A 52 -15.09 -70.17 -11.70
C GLY A 52 -14.71 -68.96 -10.84
N GLN A 53 -13.44 -68.52 -10.84
CA GLN A 53 -13.04 -67.34 -10.08
C GLN A 53 -13.52 -66.05 -10.74
N GLN A 54 -14.16 -65.19 -9.95
CA GLN A 54 -14.53 -63.84 -10.38
C GLN A 54 -13.30 -62.92 -10.39
N LEU A 55 -13.12 -62.19 -11.50
CA LEU A 55 -12.15 -61.11 -11.64
C LEU A 55 -12.84 -59.76 -11.47
N ALA A 56 -12.15 -58.79 -10.88
CA ALA A 56 -12.71 -57.45 -10.66
C ALA A 56 -12.84 -56.71 -12.01
N SER A 57 -13.95 -55.99 -12.21
CA SER A 57 -14.11 -55.15 -13.39
C SER A 57 -13.65 -53.71 -13.14
N LYS A 58 -13.18 -53.04 -14.19
CA LYS A 58 -12.89 -51.61 -14.21
C LYS A 58 -13.73 -50.93 -15.29
N GLU A 59 -14.27 -49.77 -14.96
CA GLU A 59 -15.03 -48.96 -15.91
C GLU A 59 -14.13 -48.50 -17.06
N PRO A 60 -14.55 -48.71 -18.32
CA PRO A 60 -13.74 -48.33 -19.47
C PRO A 60 -13.81 -46.82 -19.74
N VAL A 61 -12.76 -46.29 -20.35
CA VAL A 61 -12.80 -44.93 -20.88
C VAL A 61 -13.48 -44.98 -22.24
N GLU A 62 -14.68 -44.40 -22.32
CA GLU A 62 -15.44 -44.33 -23.57
C GLU A 62 -14.84 -43.27 -24.50
N THR A 63 -14.74 -43.61 -25.79
CA THR A 63 -14.17 -42.73 -26.83
C THR A 63 -14.97 -41.43 -26.97
N ASP A 64 -16.29 -41.48 -26.77
CA ASP A 64 -17.17 -40.31 -26.73
C ASP A 64 -16.80 -39.32 -25.63
N ALA A 65 -16.38 -39.81 -24.45
CA ALA A 65 -15.94 -38.95 -23.36
C ALA A 65 -14.60 -38.25 -23.70
N ILE A 66 -13.71 -38.94 -24.41
CA ILE A 66 -12.46 -38.36 -24.92
C ILE A 66 -12.78 -37.28 -25.96
N LEU A 67 -13.67 -37.55 -26.93
CA LEU A 67 -14.07 -36.60 -27.96
C LEU A 67 -14.76 -35.37 -27.37
N ALA A 68 -15.64 -35.55 -26.39
CA ALA A 68 -16.28 -34.44 -25.68
C ALA A 68 -15.26 -33.58 -24.90
N SER A 69 -14.28 -34.22 -24.25
CA SER A 69 -13.18 -33.52 -23.58
C SER A 69 -12.29 -32.76 -24.58
N LEU A 70 -11.97 -33.36 -25.74
CA LEU A 70 -11.22 -32.71 -26.81
C LEU A 70 -11.98 -31.52 -27.41
N GLN A 71 -13.29 -31.64 -27.62
CA GLN A 71 -14.12 -30.53 -28.10
C GLN A 71 -14.11 -29.37 -27.10
N THR A 72 -14.29 -29.67 -25.81
CA THR A 72 -14.21 -28.66 -24.74
C THR A 72 -12.84 -28.00 -24.70
N THR A 73 -11.78 -28.79 -24.82
CA THR A 73 -10.40 -28.29 -24.89
C THR A 73 -10.20 -27.38 -26.10
N SER A 74 -10.71 -27.77 -27.28
CA SER A 74 -10.63 -26.96 -28.50
C SER A 74 -11.33 -25.61 -28.34
N VAL A 75 -12.52 -25.59 -27.74
CA VAL A 75 -13.26 -24.34 -27.45
C VAL A 75 -12.49 -23.47 -26.46
N ASN A 76 -11.92 -24.06 -25.41
CA ASN A 76 -11.11 -23.31 -24.44
C ASN A 76 -9.85 -22.72 -25.08
N VAL A 77 -9.18 -23.48 -25.95
CA VAL A 77 -8.01 -22.99 -26.71
C VAL A 77 -8.39 -21.84 -27.63
N GLU A 78 -9.54 -21.89 -28.29
CA GLU A 78 -10.04 -20.80 -29.14
C GLU A 78 -10.24 -19.51 -28.32
N VAL A 79 -10.96 -19.58 -27.21
CA VAL A 79 -11.20 -18.42 -26.32
C VAL A 79 -9.90 -17.83 -25.81
N ILE A 80 -8.98 -18.68 -25.31
CA ILE A 80 -7.67 -18.23 -24.81
C ILE A 80 -6.87 -17.55 -25.92
N SER A 81 -6.89 -18.12 -27.14
CA SER A 81 -6.15 -17.56 -28.28
C SER A 81 -6.67 -16.17 -28.66
N LEU A 82 -7.99 -15.98 -28.63
CA LEU A 82 -8.61 -14.68 -28.90
C LEU A 82 -8.27 -13.65 -27.82
N GLN A 83 -8.36 -14.03 -26.54
CA GLN A 83 -7.99 -13.15 -25.42
C GLN A 83 -6.51 -12.76 -25.46
N LEU A 84 -5.63 -13.72 -25.78
CA LEU A 84 -4.21 -13.43 -25.92
C LEU A 84 -3.93 -12.48 -27.09
N ALA A 85 -4.61 -12.68 -28.23
CA ALA A 85 -4.50 -11.77 -29.36
C ALA A 85 -4.91 -10.35 -28.99
N GLU A 86 -6.01 -10.18 -28.24
CA GLU A 86 -6.45 -8.88 -27.74
C GLU A 86 -5.42 -8.23 -26.81
N ILE A 87 -4.87 -8.98 -25.84
CA ILE A 87 -3.82 -8.49 -24.95
C ILE A 87 -2.60 -8.02 -25.76
N MET A 88 -2.18 -8.79 -26.76
CA MET A 88 -1.05 -8.44 -27.61
C MET A 88 -1.33 -7.18 -28.44
N ILE A 89 -2.55 -7.00 -28.94
CA ILE A 89 -2.97 -5.77 -29.63
C ILE A 89 -2.90 -4.58 -28.67
N ASN A 90 -3.40 -4.73 -27.44
CA ASN A 90 -3.37 -3.66 -26.44
C ASN A 90 -1.93 -3.29 -26.05
N ILE A 91 -1.04 -4.26 -25.88
CA ILE A 91 0.39 -4.02 -25.62
C ILE A 91 1.04 -3.27 -26.80
N ASN A 92 0.88 -3.78 -28.03
CA ASN A 92 1.52 -3.20 -29.21
C ASN A 92 0.97 -1.82 -29.58
N SER A 93 -0.29 -1.54 -29.23
CA SER A 93 -0.90 -0.21 -29.41
C SER A 93 -0.57 0.78 -28.30
N GLY A 94 0.25 0.38 -27.32
CA GLY A 94 0.62 1.24 -26.20
C GLY A 94 -0.51 1.45 -25.18
N GLN A 95 -1.55 0.61 -25.18
CA GLN A 95 -2.63 0.67 -24.22
C GLN A 95 -2.26 -0.02 -22.90
N GLY A 96 -2.76 0.53 -21.79
CA GLY A 96 -2.43 0.04 -20.45
C GLY A 96 -1.00 0.38 -20.01
N THR A 97 -0.65 0.06 -18.76
CA THR A 97 0.65 0.41 -18.19
C THR A 97 1.82 -0.31 -18.88
N LEU A 98 1.66 -1.59 -19.20
CA LEU A 98 2.68 -2.39 -19.88
C LEU A 98 2.88 -1.96 -21.35
N GLY A 99 1.79 -1.71 -22.08
CA GLY A 99 1.88 -1.20 -23.46
C GLY A 99 2.57 0.16 -23.50
N ARG A 100 2.20 1.09 -22.60
CA ARG A 100 2.89 2.38 -22.47
C ARG A 100 4.36 2.19 -22.11
N LEU A 101 4.69 1.33 -21.16
CA LEU A 101 6.09 1.07 -20.78
C LEU A 101 6.93 0.54 -21.96
N ILE A 102 6.37 -0.32 -22.80
CA ILE A 102 7.06 -0.91 -23.95
C ILE A 102 7.20 0.10 -25.09
N GLN A 103 6.18 0.91 -25.35
CA GLN A 103 6.11 1.79 -26.53
C GLN A 103 6.60 3.22 -26.29
N ASP A 104 6.57 3.71 -25.05
CA ASP A 104 6.86 5.09 -24.69
C ASP A 104 8.37 5.31 -24.43
N SER A 105 9.04 5.97 -25.38
CA SER A 105 10.45 6.34 -25.28
C SER A 105 10.75 7.26 -24.09
N THR A 106 9.79 8.07 -23.64
CA THR A 106 9.97 8.96 -22.48
C THR A 106 10.00 8.18 -21.17
N ILE A 107 9.24 7.09 -21.05
CA ILE A 107 9.33 6.21 -19.87
C ILE A 107 10.67 5.49 -19.84
N ALA A 108 11.16 4.98 -20.98
CA ALA A 108 12.48 4.38 -21.07
C ALA A 108 13.59 5.37 -20.66
N GLU A 109 13.50 6.62 -21.12
CA GLU A 109 14.45 7.69 -20.75
C GLU A 109 14.38 8.00 -19.24
N ASN A 110 13.18 8.12 -18.68
CA ASN A 110 13.00 8.36 -17.24
C ASN A 110 13.55 7.19 -16.39
N ILE A 111 13.42 5.95 -16.85
CA ILE A 111 14.01 4.77 -16.20
C ILE A 111 15.54 4.82 -16.28
N ASN A 112 16.10 5.13 -17.45
CA ASN A 112 17.55 5.32 -17.60
C ASN A 112 18.08 6.41 -16.66
N GLN A 113 17.41 7.57 -16.62
CA GLN A 113 17.79 8.66 -15.72
C GLN A 113 17.68 8.25 -14.25
N THR A 114 16.67 7.45 -13.88
CA THR A 114 16.53 6.92 -12.52
C THR A 114 17.69 5.98 -12.18
N ILE A 115 18.09 5.10 -13.11
CA ILE A 115 19.24 4.20 -12.94
C ILE A 115 20.53 5.00 -12.78
N VAL A 116 20.74 6.04 -13.58
CA VAL A 116 21.89 6.95 -13.47
C VAL A 116 21.91 7.66 -12.11
N ASN A 117 20.78 8.21 -11.68
CA ASN A 117 20.68 8.90 -10.38
C ASN A 117 20.93 7.96 -9.20
N LEU A 118 20.43 6.73 -9.27
CA LEU A 118 20.69 5.70 -8.25
C LEU A 118 22.17 5.32 -8.19
N LYS A 119 22.82 5.15 -9.34
CA LYS A 119 24.25 4.87 -9.42
C LYS A 119 25.07 5.99 -8.78
N SER A 120 24.83 7.24 -9.17
CA SER A 120 25.55 8.40 -8.60
C SER A 120 25.28 8.58 -7.11
N SER A 121 24.06 8.29 -6.64
CA SER A 121 23.74 8.31 -5.21
C SER A 121 24.49 7.21 -4.45
N SER A 122 24.63 6.02 -5.06
CA SER A 122 25.42 4.92 -4.49
C SER A 122 26.92 5.23 -4.45
N GLU A 123 27.46 5.89 -5.46
CA GLU A 123 28.86 6.33 -5.50
C GLU A 123 29.13 7.40 -4.43
N GLY A 124 28.22 8.37 -4.27
CA GLY A 124 28.31 9.36 -3.18
C GLY A 124 28.20 8.73 -1.79
N LEU A 125 27.44 7.64 -1.63
CA LEU A 125 27.40 6.87 -0.39
C LEU A 125 28.74 6.19 -0.08
N ASP A 126 29.43 5.63 -1.07
CA ASP A 126 30.77 5.05 -0.90
C ASP A 126 31.81 6.12 -0.51
N GLU A 127 31.76 7.30 -1.13
CA GLU A 127 32.63 8.45 -0.77
C GLU A 127 32.35 8.96 0.66
N THR A 128 31.07 8.98 1.06
CA THR A 128 30.69 9.34 2.44
C THR A 128 31.14 8.28 3.46
N LEU A 129 31.19 7.01 3.06
CA LEU A 129 31.68 5.90 3.89
C LEU A 129 33.21 5.90 4.04
N GLU A 130 33.95 6.38 3.03
CA GLU A 130 35.41 6.56 3.11
C GLU A 130 35.80 7.68 4.10
N VAL A 131 35.04 8.79 4.11
CA VAL A 131 35.23 9.91 5.05
C VAL A 131 34.78 9.57 6.49
N ALA A 132 33.88 8.59 6.67
CA ALA A 132 33.36 8.19 7.98
C ALA A 132 34.31 7.28 8.80
N GLY A 133 35.40 6.78 8.21
CA GLY A 133 36.33 5.86 8.84
C GLY A 133 36.98 6.37 10.15
N GLU A 134 37.12 7.70 10.33
CA GLU A 134 37.78 8.26 11.52
C GLU A 134 36.83 8.64 12.67
N ASN A 135 35.51 8.67 12.48
CA ASN A 135 34.58 9.23 13.49
C ASN A 135 33.29 8.42 13.73
N ILE A 136 33.23 7.15 13.31
CA ILE A 136 32.05 6.30 13.52
C ILE A 136 31.68 6.15 15.02
N LEU A 137 32.68 6.11 15.90
CA LEU A 137 32.47 5.95 17.34
C LEU A 137 31.84 7.20 17.97
N THR A 138 32.27 8.40 17.56
CA THR A 138 31.73 9.67 18.06
C THR A 138 30.34 9.94 17.51
N PHE A 139 30.08 9.55 16.26
CA PHE A 139 28.74 9.55 15.68
C PHE A 139 27.79 8.61 16.43
N MET A 140 28.18 7.35 16.68
CA MET A 140 27.36 6.39 17.41
C MET A 140 27.07 6.85 18.85
N GLN A 141 28.06 7.42 19.54
CA GLN A 141 27.87 7.97 20.89
C GLN A 141 26.91 9.17 20.91
N SER A 142 27.02 10.06 19.91
CA SER A 142 26.11 11.21 19.79
C SER A 142 24.68 10.75 19.48
N LEU A 143 24.53 9.78 18.58
CA LEU A 143 23.25 9.17 18.24
C LEU A 143 22.59 8.50 19.46
N GLN A 144 23.36 7.73 20.25
CA GLN A 144 22.87 7.11 21.49
C GLN A 144 22.43 8.16 22.52
N LYS A 145 23.19 9.24 22.69
CA LYS A 145 22.85 10.34 23.60
C LYS A 145 21.58 11.06 23.17
N THR A 146 21.43 11.36 21.88
CA THR A 146 20.23 11.98 21.32
C THR A 146 19.01 11.07 21.45
N ALA A 147 19.16 9.78 21.21
CA ALA A 147 18.08 8.81 21.39
C ALA A 147 17.59 8.78 22.85
N ALA A 148 18.50 8.72 23.82
CA ALA A 148 18.16 8.75 25.25
C ALA A 148 17.48 10.06 25.67
N GLN A 149 17.94 11.21 25.16
CA GLN A 149 17.30 12.51 25.44
C GLN A 149 15.91 12.61 24.81
N THR A 150 15.71 12.01 23.63
CA THR A 150 14.42 11.97 22.94
C THR A 150 13.40 11.09 23.68
N GLU A 151 13.86 9.97 24.25
CA GLU A 151 13.02 9.10 25.07
C GLU A 151 12.55 9.82 26.36
N ILE A 152 13.47 10.50 27.06
CA ILE A 152 13.13 11.28 28.27
C ILE A 152 12.14 12.41 27.91
N ALA A 153 12.40 13.16 26.84
CA ALA A 153 11.52 14.24 26.41
C ALA A 153 10.13 13.72 26.01
N SER A 154 10.05 12.58 25.32
CA SER A 154 8.78 11.96 24.94
C SER A 154 7.98 11.50 26.15
N ASN A 155 8.63 10.91 27.15
CA ASN A 155 7.98 10.52 28.40
C ASN A 155 7.48 11.74 29.19
N GLN A 156 8.27 12.81 29.28
CA GLN A 156 7.86 14.06 29.92
C GLN A 156 6.68 14.73 29.19
N LEU A 157 6.70 14.74 27.86
CA LEU A 157 5.58 15.24 27.06
C LEU A 157 4.33 14.37 27.26
N GLY A 158 4.48 13.05 27.33
CA GLY A 158 3.40 12.11 27.65
C GLY A 158 2.73 12.43 28.99
N GLU A 159 3.52 12.66 30.04
CA GLU A 159 2.99 13.05 31.36
C GLU A 159 2.25 14.39 31.33
N VAL A 160 2.79 15.39 30.61
CA VAL A 160 2.14 16.69 30.44
C VAL A 160 0.80 16.54 29.71
N MET A 161 0.74 15.73 28.66
CA MET A 161 -0.49 15.46 27.91
C MET A 161 -1.53 14.71 28.75
N VAL A 162 -1.12 13.78 29.62
CA VAL A 162 -2.01 13.12 30.58
C VAL A 162 -2.58 14.12 31.59
N LYS A 163 -1.78 15.05 32.12
CA LYS A 163 -2.25 16.11 33.02
C LYS A 163 -3.25 17.04 32.32
N ILE A 164 -2.99 17.41 31.07
CA ILE A 164 -3.90 18.22 30.25
C ILE A 164 -5.24 17.48 30.03
N ASN A 165 -5.21 16.22 29.59
CA ASN A 165 -6.41 15.42 29.29
C ASN A 165 -7.23 15.03 30.53
N SER A 166 -6.61 15.01 31.71
CA SER A 166 -7.29 14.74 32.98
C SER A 166 -7.82 16.01 33.67
N GLY A 167 -7.68 17.17 33.02
CA GLY A 167 -8.18 18.43 33.55
C GLY A 167 -7.33 18.98 34.68
N GLN A 168 -6.13 18.43 34.89
CA GLN A 168 -5.22 18.84 35.96
C GLN A 168 -4.37 20.03 35.52
N GLY A 169 -4.24 21.02 36.42
CA GLY A 169 -3.51 22.25 36.13
C GLY A 169 -4.32 23.26 35.29
N THR A 170 -3.80 24.47 35.15
CA THR A 170 -4.55 25.59 34.52
C THR A 170 -4.90 25.34 33.06
N LEU A 171 -4.01 24.71 32.29
CA LEU A 171 -4.25 24.34 30.89
C LEU A 171 -5.25 23.18 30.74
N GLY A 172 -5.15 22.15 31.59
CA GLY A 172 -6.09 21.04 31.59
C GLY A 172 -7.50 21.49 31.98
N MET A 173 -7.62 22.29 33.06
CA MET A 173 -8.89 22.91 33.45
C MET A 173 -9.46 23.76 32.32
N LEU A 174 -8.65 24.61 31.66
CA LEU A 174 -9.10 25.47 30.57
C LEU A 174 -9.61 24.70 29.35
N ILE A 175 -8.98 23.57 29.01
CA ILE A 175 -9.36 22.76 27.85
C ILE A 175 -10.61 21.91 28.15
N GLN A 176 -10.73 21.39 29.38
CA GLN A 176 -11.76 20.41 29.71
C GLN A 176 -13.03 21.02 30.32
N ASP A 177 -12.92 22.19 30.95
CA ASP A 177 -14.05 22.83 31.61
C ASP A 177 -14.76 23.83 30.67
N THR A 178 -15.97 23.43 30.27
CA THR A 178 -16.87 24.25 29.44
C THR A 178 -17.35 25.53 30.13
N THR A 179 -17.32 25.59 31.47
CA THR A 179 -17.77 26.77 32.23
C THR A 179 -16.71 27.86 32.24
N THR A 180 -15.43 27.51 32.39
CA THR A 180 -14.31 28.49 32.30
C THR A 180 -14.17 29.05 30.89
N SER A 181 -14.52 28.28 29.85
CA SER A 181 -14.60 28.79 28.48
C SER A 181 -15.71 29.83 28.30
N GLY A 182 -16.83 29.69 29.01
CA GLY A 182 -17.91 30.67 29.07
C GLY A 182 -17.47 31.97 29.76
N ASP A 183 -16.91 31.86 30.96
CA ASP A 183 -16.44 33.00 31.76
C ASP A 183 -15.27 33.74 31.08
N LEU A 184 -14.40 33.02 30.37
CA LEU A 184 -13.32 33.62 29.59
C LEU A 184 -13.87 34.36 28.36
N THR A 185 -14.89 33.81 27.70
CA THR A 185 -15.57 34.47 26.59
C THR A 185 -16.22 35.78 27.06
N GLU A 186 -16.89 35.75 28.22
CA GLU A 186 -17.47 36.94 28.84
C GLU A 186 -16.40 37.96 29.26
N THR A 187 -15.28 37.50 29.83
CA THR A 187 -14.15 38.37 30.19
C THR A 187 -13.54 39.04 28.96
N ILE A 188 -13.34 38.30 27.86
CA ILE A 188 -12.84 38.85 26.59
C ILE A 188 -13.83 39.86 25.99
N LEU A 189 -15.14 39.57 26.05
CA LEU A 189 -16.19 40.49 25.60
C LEU A 189 -16.20 41.78 26.43
N ASN A 190 -16.17 41.67 27.76
CA ASN A 190 -16.13 42.81 28.68
C ASN A 190 -14.85 43.64 28.51
N LEU A 191 -13.70 43.01 28.26
CA LEU A 191 -12.45 43.71 27.96
C LEU A 191 -12.52 44.44 26.62
N LYS A 192 -13.12 43.83 25.59
CA LYS A 192 -13.33 44.46 24.28
C LYS A 192 -14.24 45.68 24.40
N GLU A 193 -15.36 45.56 25.09
CA GLU A 193 -16.31 46.66 25.31
C GLU A 193 -15.69 47.77 26.17
N SER A 194 -14.97 47.41 27.23
CA SER A 194 -14.21 48.37 28.04
C SER A 194 -13.15 49.10 27.23
N SER A 195 -12.47 48.43 26.30
CA SER A 195 -11.49 49.04 25.40
C SER A 195 -12.15 50.02 24.42
N ILE A 196 -13.34 49.70 23.92
CA ILE A 196 -14.14 50.60 23.08
C ILE A 196 -14.54 51.84 23.88
N GLY A 197 -15.13 51.68 25.06
CA GLY A 197 -15.53 52.81 25.92
C GLY A 197 -14.35 53.65 26.39
N LEU A 198 -13.19 53.03 26.67
CA LEU A 198 -11.96 53.75 26.97
C LEU A 198 -11.48 54.57 25.78
N ASN A 199 -11.55 54.01 24.57
CA ASN A 199 -11.17 54.72 23.34
C ASN A 199 -12.10 55.91 23.07
N GLU A 200 -13.41 55.73 23.23
CA GLU A 200 -14.40 56.82 23.11
C GLU A 200 -14.15 57.94 24.13
N ASN A 201 -13.91 57.57 25.40
CA ASN A 201 -13.56 58.53 26.44
C ASN A 201 -12.22 59.23 26.14
N MET A 202 -11.24 58.51 25.60
CA MET A 202 -9.96 59.09 25.19
C MET A 202 -10.15 60.10 24.05
N GLU A 203 -11.00 59.80 23.06
CA GLU A 203 -11.35 60.75 22.00
C GLU A 203 -12.09 61.97 22.57
N ALA A 204 -13.07 61.78 23.44
CA ALA A 204 -13.79 62.88 24.09
C ALA A 204 -12.85 63.78 24.90
N LEU A 205 -11.85 63.20 25.59
CA LEU A 205 -10.83 63.95 26.32
C LEU A 205 -9.97 64.83 25.41
N LYS A 206 -9.72 64.44 24.14
CA LYS A 206 -9.01 65.30 23.17
C LYS A 206 -9.75 66.60 22.89
N HIS A 207 -11.08 66.57 22.98
CA HIS A 207 -11.95 67.73 22.76
C HIS A 207 -12.22 68.54 24.03
N ASN A 208 -11.90 68.02 25.22
CA ASN A 208 -12.07 68.73 26.49
C ASN A 208 -11.05 69.88 26.62
N PHE A 209 -11.52 71.05 27.05
CA PHE A 209 -10.70 72.27 27.16
C PHE A 209 -9.47 72.10 28.05
N LEU A 210 -9.55 71.29 29.11
CA LEU A 210 -8.45 71.03 30.05
C LEU A 210 -7.29 70.29 29.38
N PHE A 211 -7.61 69.30 28.55
CA PHE A 211 -6.61 68.39 27.95
C PHE A 211 -6.23 68.78 26.52
N ARG A 212 -6.99 69.67 25.87
CA ARG A 212 -6.72 70.15 24.50
C ARG A 212 -5.30 70.70 24.34
N GLY A 213 -4.79 71.40 25.34
CA GLY A 213 -3.42 71.93 25.34
C GLY A 213 -2.36 70.82 25.34
N TYR A 214 -2.56 69.78 26.16
CA TYR A 214 -1.70 68.61 26.23
C TYR A 214 -1.67 67.85 24.91
N PHE A 215 -2.82 67.53 24.33
CA PHE A 215 -2.89 66.80 23.05
C PHE A 215 -2.33 67.60 21.87
N ARG A 216 -2.54 68.93 21.84
CA ARG A 216 -1.90 69.80 20.84
C ARG A 216 -0.38 69.80 20.94
N ARG A 217 0.17 69.76 22.16
CA ARG A 217 1.62 69.68 22.37
C ARG A 217 2.17 68.32 21.92
N LYS A 218 1.51 67.23 22.31
CA LYS A 218 1.89 65.87 21.89
C LYS A 218 1.86 65.71 20.36
N ALA A 219 0.80 66.17 19.69
CA ALA A 219 0.69 66.12 18.22
C ALA A 219 1.79 66.95 17.52
N LYS A 220 2.18 68.09 18.09
CA LYS A 220 3.31 68.90 17.57
C LYS A 220 4.66 68.19 17.77
N GLU A 221 4.85 67.50 18.89
CA GLU A 221 6.06 66.71 19.16
C GLU A 221 6.17 65.52 18.21
N GLU A 222 5.09 64.76 18.01
CA GLU A 222 5.03 63.64 17.06
C GLU A 222 5.29 64.11 15.62
N ALA A 223 4.70 65.23 15.19
CA ALA A 223 4.94 65.79 13.87
C ALA A 223 6.40 66.24 13.67
N LYS A 224 7.04 66.82 14.70
CA LYS A 224 8.48 67.15 14.67
C LYS A 224 9.34 65.90 14.59
N LEU A 225 8.99 64.85 15.34
CA LEU A 225 9.73 63.60 15.34
C LEU A 225 9.64 62.91 13.98
N LYS A 226 8.44 62.79 13.41
CA LYS A 226 8.22 62.23 12.06
C LYS A 226 9.00 63.01 11.00
N LYS A 227 8.93 64.34 11.02
CA LYS A 227 9.69 65.20 10.09
C LYS A 227 11.21 65.00 10.22
N ASN A 228 11.74 64.88 11.45
CA ASN A 228 13.16 64.59 11.66
C ASN A 228 13.56 63.19 11.20
N THR A 229 12.66 62.20 11.29
CA THR A 229 12.92 60.83 10.85
C THR A 229 12.90 60.73 9.31
N GLU A 230 11.98 61.44 8.67
CA GLU A 230 11.91 61.56 7.20
C GLU A 230 13.11 62.34 6.63
N ILE A 231 13.56 63.40 7.30
CA ILE A 231 14.77 64.15 6.92
C ILE A 231 16.02 63.27 7.06
N LYS A 232 16.13 62.46 8.12
CA LYS A 232 17.25 61.51 8.28
C LYS A 232 17.24 60.43 7.20
N ASN A 233 16.08 59.83 6.90
CA ASN A 233 15.97 58.80 5.87
C ASN A 233 16.15 59.35 4.44
N GLY A 234 15.82 60.62 4.19
CA GLY A 234 16.09 61.29 2.92
C GLY A 234 17.56 61.71 2.75
N ALA A 235 18.26 62.02 3.84
CA ALA A 235 19.69 62.36 3.82
C ALA A 235 20.60 61.13 3.61
N ASP A 236 20.17 59.93 4.03
CA ASP A 236 20.89 58.66 3.80
C ASP A 236 20.79 58.19 2.34
N LYS A 237 19.65 58.42 1.67
CA LYS A 237 19.45 58.07 0.25
C LYS A 237 20.17 58.99 -0.76
N GLY A 238 20.85 60.03 -0.30
CA GLY A 238 21.65 60.94 -1.13
C GLY A 238 23.17 60.69 -1.05
N LYS A 239 23.59 59.61 -0.39
CA LYS A 239 25.01 59.24 -0.18
C LYS A 239 25.41 57.86 -0.72
N GLU A 240 24.52 57.17 -1.43
CA GLU A 240 24.85 56.05 -2.33
C GLU A 240 24.90 56.55 -3.78
#